data_AF-A0AB39SNJ7-F1
#
_entry.id   AF-A0AB39SNJ7-F1
#
_cell.length_a   1.000
_cell.length_b   1.000
_cell.length_c   1.000
_cell.angle_alpha   90.00
_cell.angle_beta   90.00
_cell.angle_gamma   90.00
#
_symmetry.space_group_name_H-M   'P 1'
#
loop_
_entity.id
_entity.type
_entity.pdbx_description
1 polymer ?
#
loop_
_entity_poly.entity_id
_entity_poly.type
_entity_poly.pdbx_seq_one_letter_code
_entity_poly.pdbx_strand_id
1 'polypeptide(L)'
;MRVAVIALLVLLTLLFLWTVVSDRLARWSITAPIAFALAGILLSGQDHPVVPLDMDTHTFQRTIELVLAVMLFTDATEARDYARLRGPVGEGRLLGIALPASVVLATLAGALVFPGRSWWLLAVAALVVMPMDLAPVLMILRDERVPLRVWAALNIEGGFNDGLISPLFVFCVANLVSAGGETFGDLLLNALKGAVYAAIIGSVLGYLACLRGPRVPPAPQGGSGLRGERDRRDGPAQRDPARRLGGTARPLVRTASAARGAGGSDCPRPMRILEASSSP
;
A
#
# COMPACT_ATOMS: atom_id res chain seq x y z
N MET A 1 16.85 -31.59 -10.82
CA MET A 1 16.11 -31.98 -9.61
C MET A 1 16.87 -31.70 -8.31
N ARG A 2 18.14 -32.13 -8.16
CA ARG A 2 18.93 -31.91 -6.93
C ARG A 2 19.11 -30.42 -6.55
N VAL A 3 19.46 -29.57 -7.52
CA VAL A 3 19.66 -28.12 -7.29
C VAL A 3 18.38 -27.42 -6.84
N ALA A 4 17.24 -27.72 -7.48
CA ALA A 4 15.95 -27.15 -7.09
C ALA A 4 15.52 -27.55 -5.67
N VAL A 5 15.78 -28.80 -5.27
CA VAL A 5 15.51 -29.26 -3.90
C VAL A 5 16.44 -28.55 -2.90
N ILE A 6 17.72 -28.39 -3.21
CA ILE A 6 18.66 -27.64 -2.36
C ILE A 6 18.21 -26.18 -2.22
N ALA A 7 17.86 -25.51 -3.32
CA ALA A 7 17.36 -24.14 -3.30
C ALA A 7 16.08 -24.01 -2.45
N LEU A 8 15.15 -24.95 -2.59
CA LEU A 8 13.92 -24.97 -1.78
C LEU A 8 14.23 -25.20 -0.29
N LEU A 9 15.12 -26.14 0.04
CA LEU A 9 15.52 -26.40 1.43
C LEU A 9 16.21 -25.18 2.04
N VAL A 10 17.08 -24.50 1.29
CA VAL A 10 17.73 -23.26 1.73
C VAL A 10 16.69 -22.17 1.96
N LEU A 11 15.75 -21.97 1.03
CA LEU A 11 14.67 -20.99 1.17
C LEU A 11 13.80 -21.28 2.40
N LEU A 12 13.35 -22.52 2.57
CA LEU A 12 12.54 -22.93 3.72
C LEU A 12 13.31 -22.77 5.04
N THR A 13 14.60 -23.09 5.04
CA THR A 13 15.47 -22.91 6.22
C THR A 13 15.64 -21.44 6.55
N LEU A 14 15.86 -20.57 5.56
CA LEU A 14 15.96 -19.13 5.76
C LEU A 14 14.64 -18.56 6.27
N LEU A 15 13.50 -18.98 5.71
CA LEU A 15 12.17 -18.57 6.19
C LEU A 15 11.94 -19.03 7.63
N PHE A 16 12.27 -20.28 7.96
CA PHE A 16 12.15 -20.81 9.32
C PHE A 16 13.06 -20.07 10.30
N LEU A 17 14.31 -19.80 9.92
CA LEU A 17 15.23 -19.04 10.76
C LEU A 17 14.71 -17.60 10.94
N TRP A 18 14.21 -16.98 9.89
CA TRP A 18 13.62 -15.65 9.96
C TRP A 18 12.44 -15.62 10.92
N THR A 19 11.50 -16.57 10.88
CA THR A 19 10.35 -16.57 11.79
C THR A 19 10.74 -16.76 13.25
N VAL A 20 11.83 -17.48 13.53
CA VAL A 20 12.34 -17.68 14.90
C VAL A 20 13.01 -16.42 15.46
N VAL A 21 13.72 -15.65 14.62
CA VAL A 21 14.55 -14.53 15.07
C VAL A 21 13.90 -13.15 14.75
N SER A 22 12.80 -13.10 13.99
CA SER A 22 12.15 -11.86 13.53
C SER A 22 11.86 -10.89 14.68
N ASP A 23 11.26 -11.35 15.77
CA ASP A 23 10.93 -10.52 16.95
C ASP A 23 12.18 -9.94 17.63
N ARG A 24 13.29 -10.68 17.62
CA ARG A 24 14.56 -10.20 18.17
C ARG A 24 15.20 -9.18 17.24
N LEU A 25 15.18 -9.42 15.93
CA LEU A 25 15.73 -8.53 14.90
C LEU A 25 14.92 -7.25 14.72
N ALA A 26 13.61 -7.30 14.95
CA ALA A 26 12.73 -6.13 14.92
C ALA A 26 13.18 -5.06 15.94
N ARG A 27 13.72 -5.47 17.09
CA ARG A 27 14.30 -4.55 18.08
C ARG A 27 15.55 -3.82 17.59
N TRP A 28 16.22 -4.34 16.57
CA TRP A 28 17.40 -3.74 15.94
C TRP A 28 17.06 -3.08 14.60
N SER A 29 15.78 -2.91 14.28
CA SER A 29 15.29 -2.33 13.03
C SER A 29 15.77 -3.08 11.76
N ILE A 30 16.10 -4.37 11.88
CA ILE A 30 16.46 -5.21 10.73
C ILE A 30 15.19 -5.78 10.12
N THR A 31 14.93 -5.42 8.87
CA THR A 31 13.73 -5.85 8.13
C THR A 31 14.00 -7.12 7.33
N ALA A 32 12.94 -7.86 6.98
CA ALA A 32 13.05 -9.07 6.18
C ALA A 32 13.82 -8.83 4.87
N PRO A 33 13.52 -7.79 4.05
CA PRO A 33 14.26 -7.53 2.82
C PRO A 33 15.76 -7.41 3.01
N ILE A 34 16.21 -6.71 4.06
CA ILE A 34 17.64 -6.55 4.37
C ILE A 34 18.26 -7.91 4.72
N ALA A 35 17.62 -8.68 5.60
CA ALA A 35 18.13 -9.97 6.03
C ALA A 35 18.21 -10.98 4.87
N PHE A 36 17.17 -11.09 4.05
CA PHE A 36 17.16 -11.99 2.89
C PHE A 36 18.14 -11.54 1.79
N ALA A 37 18.31 -10.24 1.55
CA ALA A 37 19.32 -9.74 0.62
C ALA A 37 20.74 -10.10 1.07
N LEU A 38 21.07 -9.88 2.35
CA LEU A 38 22.37 -10.25 2.91
C LEU A 38 22.61 -11.75 2.89
N ALA A 39 21.59 -12.55 3.24
CA ALA A 39 21.65 -14.00 3.16
C ALA A 39 21.89 -14.47 1.72
N GLY A 40 21.20 -13.87 0.75
CA GLY A 40 21.41 -14.13 -0.68
C GLY A 40 22.85 -13.87 -1.10
N ILE A 41 23.39 -12.68 -0.81
CA ILE A 41 24.78 -12.31 -1.09
C ILE A 41 25.76 -13.31 -0.46
N LEU A 42 25.54 -13.71 0.80
CA LEU A 42 26.43 -14.62 1.50
C LEU A 42 26.39 -16.05 0.93
N LEU A 43 25.22 -16.51 0.47
CA LEU A 43 25.01 -17.86 -0.04
C LEU A 43 25.41 -18.03 -1.52
N SER A 44 25.31 -16.97 -2.32
CA SER A 44 25.56 -17.02 -3.77
C SER A 44 26.78 -16.22 -4.25
N GLY A 45 27.30 -15.29 -3.44
CA GLY A 45 28.40 -14.40 -3.83
C GLY A 45 29.81 -14.96 -3.66
N GLN A 46 29.94 -16.24 -3.27
CA GLN A 46 31.24 -16.91 -3.08
C GLN A 46 31.65 -17.69 -4.32
N ASP A 47 32.97 -17.89 -4.53
CA ASP A 47 33.54 -18.65 -5.66
C ASP A 47 32.95 -20.08 -5.80
N HIS A 48 32.50 -20.65 -4.68
CA HIS A 48 31.73 -21.89 -4.62
C HIS A 48 30.34 -21.63 -3.99
N PRO A 49 29.33 -21.26 -4.80
CA PRO A 49 28.01 -20.93 -4.28
C PRO A 49 27.31 -22.18 -3.71
N VAL A 50 26.72 -22.04 -2.53
CA VAL A 50 25.97 -23.12 -1.86
C VAL A 50 24.71 -23.48 -2.66
N VAL A 51 24.15 -22.50 -3.35
CA VAL A 51 23.04 -22.67 -4.29
C VAL A 51 23.54 -22.20 -5.67
N PRO A 52 23.86 -23.12 -6.60
CA PRO A 52 24.14 -22.73 -7.97
C PRO A 52 22.84 -22.19 -8.57
N LEU A 53 22.77 -20.85 -8.69
CA LEU A 53 21.65 -20.14 -9.28
C LEU A 53 21.76 -20.21 -10.81
N ASP A 54 21.68 -21.41 -11.36
CA ASP A 54 21.57 -21.63 -12.81
C ASP A 54 20.08 -21.58 -13.19
N MET A 55 19.44 -20.46 -12.85
CA MET A 55 18.06 -20.19 -13.21
C MET A 55 18.04 -19.52 -14.57
N ASP A 56 17.30 -20.10 -15.50
CA ASP A 56 16.99 -19.47 -16.77
C ASP A 56 16.41 -18.06 -16.52
N THR A 57 17.03 -17.04 -17.12
CA THR A 57 16.69 -15.62 -16.91
C THR A 57 15.21 -15.35 -17.12
N HIS A 58 14.60 -16.01 -18.10
CA HIS A 58 13.20 -15.84 -18.44
C HIS A 58 12.27 -16.50 -17.41
N THR A 59 12.63 -17.66 -16.88
CA THR A 59 11.92 -18.29 -15.75
C THR A 59 12.00 -17.44 -14.48
N PHE A 60 13.18 -16.87 -14.19
CA PHE A 60 13.37 -15.98 -13.05
C PHE A 60 12.56 -14.68 -13.19
N GLN A 61 12.58 -14.06 -14.37
CA GLN A 61 11.78 -12.87 -14.67
C GLN A 61 10.28 -13.12 -14.45
N ARG A 62 9.72 -14.20 -15.03
CA ARG A 62 8.29 -14.54 -14.84
C ARG A 62 7.94 -14.78 -13.38
N THR A 63 8.85 -15.36 -12.61
CA THR A 63 8.64 -15.59 -11.18
C THR A 63 8.55 -14.26 -10.43
N ILE A 64 9.45 -13.32 -10.73
CA ILE A 64 9.42 -11.97 -10.13
C ILE A 64 8.16 -11.22 -10.55
N GLU A 65 7.78 -11.25 -11.83
CA GLU A 65 6.56 -10.62 -12.32
C GLU A 65 5.32 -11.13 -11.59
N LEU A 66 5.23 -12.45 -11.36
CA LEU A 66 4.13 -13.06 -10.60
C LEU A 66 4.12 -12.59 -9.15
N VAL A 67 5.28 -12.60 -8.48
CA VAL A 67 5.40 -12.17 -7.09
C VAL A 67 5.05 -10.69 -6.94
N LEU A 68 5.57 -9.83 -7.81
CA LEU A 68 5.24 -8.40 -7.84
C LEU A 68 3.75 -8.17 -8.13
N ALA A 69 3.16 -8.92 -9.06
CA ALA A 69 1.73 -8.80 -9.35
C ALA A 69 0.86 -9.16 -8.14
N VAL A 70 1.21 -10.22 -7.41
CA VAL A 70 0.51 -10.60 -6.17
C VAL A 70 0.71 -9.54 -5.08
N MET A 71 1.93 -9.04 -4.89
CA MET A 71 2.27 -8.02 -3.90
C MET A 71 1.50 -6.72 -4.16
N LEU A 72 1.56 -6.19 -5.38
CA LEU A 72 0.82 -4.99 -5.80
C LEU A 72 -0.69 -5.17 -5.67
N PHE A 73 -1.20 -6.37 -5.97
CA PHE A 73 -2.62 -6.68 -5.79
C PHE A 73 -3.01 -6.67 -4.30
N THR A 74 -2.20 -7.29 -3.43
CA THR A 74 -2.43 -7.29 -1.98
C THR A 74 -2.43 -5.86 -1.43
N ASP A 75 -1.44 -5.05 -1.79
CA ASP A 75 -1.34 -3.65 -1.37
C ASP A 75 -2.55 -2.82 -1.85
N ALA A 76 -3.02 -3.06 -3.08
CA ALA A 76 -4.22 -2.43 -3.61
C ALA A 76 -5.50 -2.86 -2.86
N THR A 77 -5.57 -4.06 -2.29
CA THR A 77 -6.73 -4.51 -1.50
C THR A 77 -6.77 -3.92 -0.09
N GLU A 78 -5.61 -3.66 0.54
CA GLU A 78 -5.54 -2.94 1.82
C GLU A 78 -6.04 -1.49 1.68
N ALA A 79 -5.98 -0.94 0.46
CA ALA A 79 -6.39 0.42 0.18
C ALA A 79 -7.90 0.72 0.35
N ARG A 80 -8.72 -0.30 0.61
CA ARG A 80 -10.18 -0.15 0.72
C ARG A 80 -10.63 0.73 1.89
N ASP A 81 -9.84 0.81 2.96
CA ASP A 81 -10.21 1.60 4.15
C ASP A 81 -10.15 3.12 3.94
N TYR A 82 -9.57 3.60 2.82
CA TYR A 82 -9.47 5.03 2.49
C TYR A 82 -10.78 5.69 2.09
N ALA A 83 -11.77 4.94 1.62
CA ALA A 83 -13.09 5.48 1.27
C ALA A 83 -13.81 6.18 2.45
N ARG A 84 -13.30 6.00 3.68
CA ARG A 84 -13.79 6.64 4.90
C ARG A 84 -13.25 8.05 5.13
N LEU A 85 -12.17 8.44 4.44
CA LEU A 85 -11.59 9.77 4.55
C LEU A 85 -12.30 10.74 3.61
N ARG A 86 -12.91 11.79 4.19
CA ARG A 86 -13.49 12.89 3.43
C ARG A 86 -12.44 13.97 3.18
N GLY A 87 -11.92 14.03 1.96
CA GLY A 87 -11.12 15.14 1.44
C GLY A 87 -9.75 14.74 0.87
N PRO A 88 -9.14 15.61 0.04
CA PRO A 88 -7.82 15.37 -0.56
C PRO A 88 -6.74 15.31 0.53
N VAL A 89 -5.88 14.30 0.51
CA VAL A 89 -4.78 14.14 1.48
C VAL A 89 -3.42 14.58 0.92
N GLY A 90 -3.41 15.30 -0.22
CA GLY A 90 -2.22 15.91 -0.80
C GLY A 90 -1.48 15.01 -1.79
N GLU A 91 -2.10 13.90 -2.18
CA GLU A 91 -1.53 12.85 -3.03
C GLU A 91 -1.10 13.41 -4.38
N GLY A 92 -1.90 14.30 -4.97
CA GLY A 92 -1.58 14.93 -6.24
C GLY A 92 -0.28 15.76 -6.23
N ARG A 93 0.09 16.35 -5.09
CA ARG A 93 1.35 17.09 -4.95
C ARG A 93 2.54 16.15 -4.74
N LEU A 94 2.38 15.10 -3.95
CA LEU A 94 3.45 14.10 -3.78
C LEU A 94 3.70 13.36 -5.10
N LEU A 95 2.65 12.83 -5.69
CA LEU A 95 2.74 11.96 -6.86
C LEU A 95 2.99 12.74 -8.15
N GLY A 96 2.37 13.92 -8.32
CA GLY A 96 2.48 14.73 -9.53
C GLY A 96 3.67 15.68 -9.56
N ILE A 97 4.24 16.05 -8.40
CA ILE A 97 5.35 17.02 -8.32
C ILE A 97 6.56 16.40 -7.63
N ALA A 98 6.41 15.85 -6.41
CA ALA A 98 7.55 15.38 -5.65
C ALA A 98 8.24 14.17 -6.28
N LEU A 99 7.49 13.17 -6.77
CA LEU A 99 8.03 11.98 -7.43
C LEU A 99 8.76 12.33 -8.76
N PRO A 100 8.19 13.09 -9.70
CA PRO A 100 8.94 13.48 -10.89
C PRO A 100 10.17 14.33 -10.55
N ALA A 101 10.06 15.25 -9.59
CA ALA A 101 11.18 16.06 -9.15
C ALA A 101 12.30 15.21 -8.53
N SER A 102 11.96 14.20 -7.71
CA SER A 102 12.95 13.31 -7.11
C SER A 102 13.67 12.46 -8.16
N VAL A 103 12.94 11.92 -9.15
CA VAL A 103 13.53 11.18 -10.27
C VAL A 103 14.48 12.05 -11.09
N VAL A 104 14.08 13.29 -11.41
CA VAL A 104 14.95 14.24 -12.13
C VAL A 104 16.20 14.58 -11.32
N LEU A 105 16.03 14.90 -10.04
CA LEU A 105 17.16 15.21 -9.16
C LEU A 105 18.11 14.03 -9.00
N ALA A 106 17.60 12.81 -8.86
CA ALA A 106 18.42 11.60 -8.78
C ALA A 106 19.15 11.31 -10.09
N THR A 107 18.50 11.55 -11.24
CA THR A 107 19.15 11.40 -12.56
C THR A 107 20.30 12.40 -12.72
N LEU A 108 20.08 13.67 -12.30
CA LEU A 108 21.12 14.71 -12.33
C LEU A 108 22.26 14.41 -11.35
N ALA A 109 21.95 13.95 -10.14
CA ALA A 109 22.95 13.50 -9.18
C ALA A 109 23.75 12.32 -9.73
N GLY A 110 23.09 11.36 -10.40
CA GLY A 110 23.72 10.26 -11.10
C GLY A 110 24.67 10.73 -12.20
N ALA A 111 24.30 11.78 -12.95
CA ALA A 111 25.17 12.37 -13.97
C ALA A 111 26.44 13.01 -13.39
N LEU A 112 26.35 13.56 -12.18
CA LEU A 112 27.50 14.12 -11.46
C LEU A 112 28.42 13.03 -10.90
N VAL A 113 27.86 11.95 -10.35
CA VAL A 113 28.62 10.83 -9.76
C VAL A 113 29.22 9.91 -10.82
N PHE A 114 28.50 9.69 -11.94
CA PHE A 114 28.90 8.80 -13.02
C PHE A 114 29.02 9.55 -14.36
N PRO A 115 30.04 10.42 -14.51
CA PRO A 115 30.21 11.21 -15.72
C PRO A 115 30.41 10.32 -16.94
N GLY A 116 29.83 10.73 -18.08
CA GLY A 116 29.96 10.03 -19.36
C GLY A 116 29.06 8.80 -19.56
N ARG A 117 28.16 8.49 -18.61
CA ARG A 117 27.14 7.44 -18.78
C ARG A 117 25.91 7.96 -19.52
N SER A 118 25.15 7.06 -20.14
CA SER A 118 23.95 7.44 -20.87
C SER A 118 22.88 7.98 -19.93
N TRP A 119 22.19 9.04 -20.34
CA TRP A 119 21.07 9.61 -19.58
C TRP A 119 19.97 8.58 -19.33
N TRP A 120 19.75 7.64 -20.26
CA TRP A 120 18.80 6.54 -20.10
C TRP A 120 19.20 5.58 -18.97
N LEU A 121 20.48 5.21 -18.87
CA LEU A 121 20.96 4.36 -17.78
C LEU A 121 20.79 5.04 -16.42
N LEU A 122 21.09 6.34 -16.35
CA LEU A 122 20.93 7.13 -15.13
C LEU A 122 19.45 7.29 -14.75
N ALA A 123 18.56 7.48 -15.74
CA ALA A 123 17.12 7.54 -15.52
C ALA A 123 16.55 6.19 -15.04
N VAL A 124 17.00 5.07 -15.63
CA VAL A 124 16.65 3.72 -15.15
C VAL A 124 17.09 3.54 -13.70
N ALA A 125 18.33 3.91 -13.35
CA ALA A 125 18.80 3.84 -11.98
C ALA A 125 17.98 4.72 -11.03
N ALA A 126 17.66 5.96 -11.43
CA ALA A 126 16.81 6.86 -10.65
C ALA A 126 15.40 6.28 -10.44
N LEU A 127 14.81 5.68 -11.47
CA LEU A 127 13.50 5.03 -11.41
C LEU A 127 13.50 3.72 -10.59
N VAL A 128 14.65 3.15 -10.27
CA VAL A 128 14.76 2.01 -9.35
C VAL A 128 15.00 2.47 -7.90
N VAL A 129 15.73 3.58 -7.72
CA VAL A 129 16.18 4.03 -6.39
C VAL A 129 15.21 5.00 -5.71
N MET A 130 14.56 5.89 -6.47
CA MET A 130 13.62 6.87 -5.94
C MET A 130 12.25 6.34 -5.48
N PRO A 131 11.66 5.31 -6.10
CA PRO A 131 10.39 4.75 -5.63
C PRO A 131 10.56 4.23 -4.20
N MET A 132 9.71 4.68 -3.28
CA MET A 132 9.75 4.24 -1.89
C MET A 132 8.74 3.12 -1.67
N ASP A 133 9.21 1.97 -1.17
CA ASP A 133 8.35 0.92 -0.63
C ASP A 133 8.07 1.22 0.86
N LEU A 134 6.79 1.31 1.21
CA LEU A 134 6.35 1.59 2.57
C LEU A 134 6.16 0.33 3.43
N ALA A 135 6.20 -0.88 2.84
CA ALA A 135 6.08 -2.15 3.55
C ALA A 135 7.02 -2.27 4.77
N PRO A 136 8.29 -1.82 4.71
CA PRO A 136 9.19 -1.90 5.86
C PRO A 136 8.88 -0.87 6.97
N VAL A 137 8.21 0.24 6.63
CA VAL A 137 7.93 1.38 7.53
C VAL A 137 6.53 1.32 8.12
N LEU A 138 5.65 0.49 7.56
CA LEU A 138 4.27 0.27 8.01
C LEU A 138 4.13 -0.09 9.50
N MET A 139 5.13 -0.76 10.09
CA MET A 139 5.13 -1.06 11.53
C MET A 139 5.23 0.19 12.40
N ILE A 140 5.92 1.23 11.94
CA ILE A 140 6.02 2.53 12.63
C ILE A 140 4.76 3.35 12.39
N LEU A 141 4.19 3.26 11.17
CA LEU A 141 3.01 4.04 10.80
C LEU A 141 1.70 3.52 11.39
N ARG A 142 1.68 2.28 11.90
CA ARG A 142 0.55 1.71 12.66
C ARG A 142 0.51 2.16 14.13
N ASP A 143 1.43 3.02 14.57
CA ASP A 143 1.37 3.66 15.88
C ASP A 143 0.17 4.65 15.94
N GLU A 144 -0.63 4.59 17.01
CA GLU A 144 -1.77 5.48 17.24
C GLU A 144 -1.40 6.98 17.25
N ARG A 145 -0.11 7.28 17.45
CA ARG A 145 0.42 8.66 17.41
C ARG A 145 0.49 9.24 16.00
N VAL A 146 0.45 8.42 14.95
CA VAL A 146 0.54 8.89 13.56
C VAL A 146 -0.87 9.27 13.08
N PRO A 147 -1.09 10.51 12.62
CA PRO A 147 -2.40 10.91 12.11
C PRO A 147 -2.82 10.05 10.91
N LEU A 148 -4.06 9.56 10.91
CA LEU A 148 -4.62 8.74 9.83
C LEU A 148 -4.47 9.37 8.43
N ARG A 149 -4.46 10.71 8.37
CA ARG A 149 -4.24 11.45 7.11
C ARG A 149 -2.85 11.23 6.52
N VAL A 150 -1.81 11.17 7.36
CA VAL A 150 -0.43 10.93 6.90
C VAL A 150 -0.32 9.49 6.40
N TRP A 151 -0.86 8.53 7.15
CA TRP A 151 -0.87 7.13 6.74
C TRP A 151 -1.59 6.90 5.41
N ALA A 152 -2.75 7.52 5.23
CA ALA A 152 -3.50 7.41 3.98
C ALA A 152 -2.77 8.07 2.80
N ALA A 153 -2.19 9.26 2.98
CA ALA A 153 -1.42 9.92 1.91
C ALA A 153 -0.23 9.08 1.47
N LEU A 154 0.50 8.52 2.44
CA LEU A 154 1.66 7.67 2.25
C LEU A 154 1.32 6.33 1.58
N ASN A 155 0.20 5.70 1.93
CA ASN A 155 -0.22 4.46 1.28
C ASN A 155 -0.74 4.69 -0.14
N ILE A 156 -1.41 5.82 -0.40
CA ILE A 156 -1.80 6.19 -1.76
C ILE A 156 -0.56 6.47 -2.60
N GLU A 157 0.43 7.16 -2.04
CA GLU A 157 1.72 7.35 -2.68
C GLU A 157 2.36 6.00 -3.01
N GLY A 158 2.56 5.11 -2.04
CA GLY A 158 3.16 3.78 -2.25
C GLY A 158 2.45 2.97 -3.35
N GLY A 159 1.11 2.91 -3.31
CA GLY A 159 0.34 2.14 -4.29
C GLY A 159 0.32 2.75 -5.70
N PHE A 160 0.27 4.08 -5.83
CA PHE A 160 0.27 4.74 -7.15
C PHE A 160 1.66 4.87 -7.77
N ASN A 161 2.69 4.99 -6.93
CA ASN A 161 4.08 5.11 -7.32
C ASN A 161 4.46 3.97 -8.28
N ASP A 162 4.19 2.72 -7.90
CA ASP A 162 4.53 1.54 -8.71
C ASP A 162 3.80 1.53 -10.06
N GLY A 163 2.54 1.97 -10.09
CA GLY A 163 1.76 2.09 -11.32
C GLY A 163 2.23 3.19 -12.28
N LEU A 164 2.76 4.29 -11.75
CA LEU A 164 3.28 5.43 -12.53
C LEU A 164 4.71 5.20 -13.03
N ILE A 165 5.55 4.57 -12.22
CA ILE A 165 6.96 4.35 -12.55
C ILE A 165 7.13 3.25 -13.58
N SER A 166 6.36 2.16 -13.51
CA SER A 166 6.47 1.02 -14.43
C SER A 166 6.52 1.41 -15.92
N PRO A 167 5.57 2.20 -16.48
CA PRO A 167 5.65 2.61 -17.88
C PRO A 167 6.86 3.49 -18.18
N LEU A 168 7.26 4.37 -17.26
CA LEU A 168 8.47 5.20 -17.40
C LEU A 168 9.75 4.34 -17.39
N PHE A 169 9.79 3.33 -16.52
CA PHE A 169 10.91 2.40 -16.43
C PHE A 169 11.07 1.60 -17.72
N VAL A 170 10.00 0.98 -18.22
CA VAL A 170 10.00 0.24 -19.49
C VAL A 170 10.39 1.16 -20.64
N PHE A 171 9.87 2.39 -20.66
CA PHE A 171 10.24 3.39 -21.65
C PHE A 171 11.75 3.72 -21.63
N CYS A 172 12.33 3.96 -20.45
CA CYS A 172 13.77 4.26 -20.33
C CYS A 172 14.65 3.06 -20.69
N VAL A 173 14.27 1.83 -20.28
CA VAL A 173 14.97 0.60 -20.66
C VAL A 173 14.90 0.37 -22.18
N ALA A 174 13.74 0.58 -22.79
CA ALA A 174 13.57 0.46 -24.23
C ALA A 174 14.46 1.47 -24.98
N ASN A 175 14.55 2.73 -24.51
CA ASN A 175 15.47 3.71 -25.10
C ASN A 175 16.95 3.38 -24.87
N LEU A 176 17.28 2.69 -23.78
CA LEU A 176 18.64 2.26 -23.49
C LEU A 176 19.11 1.13 -24.41
N VAL A 177 18.20 0.23 -24.79
CA VAL A 177 18.51 -0.98 -25.60
C VAL A 177 18.21 -0.78 -27.09
N SER A 178 17.39 0.20 -27.46
CA SER A 178 16.98 0.41 -28.86
C SER A 178 18.18 0.83 -29.73
N ALA A 179 18.58 -0.08 -30.63
CA ALA A 179 19.57 0.17 -31.66
C ALA A 179 18.90 0.83 -32.90
N GLY A 180 18.40 2.06 -32.74
CA GLY A 180 18.07 2.96 -33.86
C GLY A 180 16.87 2.60 -34.76
N GLY A 181 15.99 1.67 -34.36
CA GLY A 181 14.86 1.24 -35.18
C GLY A 181 13.52 1.93 -34.90
N GLU A 182 13.27 2.36 -33.65
CA GLU A 182 11.99 2.96 -33.25
C GLU A 182 12.17 4.40 -32.78
N THR A 183 11.23 5.27 -33.17
CA THR A 183 11.26 6.67 -32.77
C THR A 183 10.90 6.81 -31.30
N PHE A 184 11.51 7.76 -30.58
CA PHE A 184 11.15 8.10 -29.19
C PHE A 184 9.62 8.12 -28.93
N GLY A 185 8.87 8.68 -29.89
CA GLY A 185 7.40 8.74 -29.83
C GLY A 185 6.73 7.38 -29.83
N ASP A 186 7.24 6.41 -30.59
CA ASP A 186 6.69 5.06 -30.68
C ASP A 186 6.90 4.31 -29.36
N LEU A 187 8.10 4.40 -28.77
CA LEU A 187 8.40 3.83 -27.46
C LEU A 187 7.50 4.41 -26.37
N LEU A 188 7.30 5.74 -26.38
CA LEU A 188 6.46 6.42 -25.40
C LEU A 188 4.99 6.01 -25.57
N LEU A 189 4.51 5.96 -26.81
CA LEU A 189 3.16 5.51 -27.12
C LEU A 189 2.95 4.05 -26.71
N ASN A 190 3.93 3.18 -26.91
CA ASN A 190 3.83 1.78 -26.53
C ASN A 190 3.79 1.60 -25.00
N ALA A 191 4.63 2.33 -24.25
CA ALA A 191 4.59 2.34 -22.80
C ALA A 191 3.24 2.87 -22.26
N LEU A 192 2.75 3.98 -22.84
CA LEU A 192 1.48 4.57 -22.46
C LEU A 192 0.29 3.66 -22.79
N LYS A 193 0.28 3.02 -23.96
CA LYS A 193 -0.72 2.01 -24.33
C LYS A 193 -0.73 0.86 -23.32
N GLY A 194 0.44 0.36 -22.93
CA GLY A 194 0.57 -0.68 -21.91
C GLY A 194 -0.08 -0.27 -20.59
N ALA A 195 0.22 0.94 -20.10
CA ALA A 195 -0.38 1.48 -18.89
C ALA A 195 -1.91 1.65 -18.99
N VAL A 196 -2.41 2.12 -20.14
CA VAL A 196 -3.85 2.27 -20.40
C VAL A 196 -4.55 0.91 -20.42
N TYR A 197 -3.98 -0.10 -21.09
CA TYR A 197 -4.54 -1.45 -21.09
C TYR A 197 -4.58 -2.05 -19.68
N ALA A 198 -3.51 -1.90 -18.90
CA ALA A 198 -3.46 -2.34 -17.52
C ALA A 198 -4.56 -1.67 -16.67
N ALA A 199 -4.73 -0.35 -16.80
CA ALA A 199 -5.76 0.39 -16.08
C ALA A 199 -7.19 -0.04 -16.46
N ILE A 200 -7.46 -0.24 -17.76
CA ILE A 200 -8.77 -0.68 -18.25
C ILE A 200 -9.08 -2.10 -17.75
N ILE A 201 -8.17 -3.04 -17.97
CA ILE A 201 -8.35 -4.45 -17.59
C ILE A 201 -8.51 -4.56 -16.07
N GLY A 202 -7.64 -3.89 -15.30
CA GLY A 202 -7.71 -3.86 -13.84
C GLY A 202 -9.04 -3.31 -13.33
N SER A 203 -9.51 -2.18 -13.91
CA SER A 203 -10.78 -1.56 -13.53
C SER A 203 -11.98 -2.46 -13.85
N VAL A 204 -12.00 -3.10 -15.03
CA VAL A 204 -13.07 -4.02 -15.43
C VAL A 204 -13.11 -5.24 -14.52
N LEU A 205 -11.95 -5.87 -14.26
CA LEU A 205 -11.86 -7.03 -13.37
C LEU A 205 -12.27 -6.68 -11.94
N GLY A 206 -11.81 -5.54 -11.41
CA GLY A 206 -12.21 -5.04 -10.09
C GLY A 206 -13.71 -4.78 -9.99
N TYR A 207 -14.30 -4.16 -11.02
CA TYR A 207 -15.74 -3.92 -11.09
C TYR A 207 -16.54 -5.23 -11.13
N LEU A 208 -16.13 -6.19 -11.97
CA LEU A 208 -16.78 -7.51 -12.06
C LEU A 208 -16.67 -8.30 -10.75
N ALA A 209 -15.54 -8.21 -10.06
CA ALA A 209 -15.35 -8.82 -8.74
C ALA A 209 -16.28 -8.18 -7.69
N CYS A 210 -16.45 -6.86 -7.73
CA CYS A 210 -17.38 -6.14 -6.86
C CYS A 210 -18.84 -6.57 -7.09
N LEU A 211 -19.25 -6.79 -8.34
CA LEU A 211 -20.60 -7.24 -8.68
C LEU A 211 -20.91 -8.66 -8.17
N ARG A 212 -19.91 -9.55 -8.14
CA ARG A 212 -20.08 -10.96 -7.76
C ARG A 212 -19.75 -11.26 -6.30
N GLY A 213 -19.09 -10.34 -5.59
CA GLY A 213 -18.64 -10.56 -4.22
C GLY A 213 -19.80 -10.57 -3.21
N PRO A 214 -19.79 -11.48 -2.21
CA PRO A 214 -20.73 -11.40 -1.09
C PRO A 214 -20.57 -10.04 -0.38
N ARG A 215 -21.69 -9.38 -0.11
CA ARG A 215 -21.68 -8.12 0.66
C ARG A 215 -21.27 -8.46 2.09
N VAL A 216 -20.01 -8.23 2.43
CA VAL A 216 -19.55 -8.29 3.81
C VAL A 216 -20.24 -7.15 4.57
N PRO A 217 -21.12 -7.44 5.54
CA PRO A 217 -21.74 -6.38 6.33
C PRO A 217 -20.64 -5.57 7.03
N PRO A 218 -20.80 -4.24 7.13
CA PRO A 218 -19.81 -3.41 7.81
C PRO A 218 -19.58 -3.96 9.22
N ALA A 219 -18.30 -4.14 9.59
CA ALA A 219 -17.93 -4.61 10.91
C ALA A 219 -18.63 -3.74 11.97
N PRO A 220 -19.20 -4.34 13.04
CA PRO A 220 -19.86 -3.57 14.09
C PRO A 220 -18.85 -2.56 14.64
N GLN A 221 -19.22 -1.28 14.56
CA GLN A 221 -18.43 -0.22 15.17
C GLN A 221 -18.32 -0.56 16.65
N GLY A 222 -17.09 -0.83 17.11
CA GLY A 222 -16.77 -0.89 18.52
C GLY A 222 -17.04 0.48 19.11
N GLY A 223 -18.30 0.75 19.43
CA GLY A 223 -18.70 1.85 20.28
C GLY A 223 -17.85 1.75 21.53
N SER A 224 -17.20 2.85 21.85
CA SER A 224 -16.42 3.08 23.06
C SER A 224 -17.23 2.79 24.32
N GLY A 225 -17.38 1.51 24.64
CA GLY A 225 -18.00 0.98 25.86
C GLY A 225 -17.02 0.96 27.03
N LEU A 226 -16.09 1.90 27.08
CA LEU A 226 -15.12 2.04 28.18
C LEU A 226 -15.27 3.40 28.85
N ARG A 227 -16.42 3.65 29.50
CA ARG A 227 -16.48 4.50 30.71
C ARG A 227 -17.78 4.43 31.53
N GLY A 228 -18.48 3.31 31.52
CA GLY A 228 -19.49 2.99 32.55
C GLY A 228 -18.89 2.35 33.82
N GLU A 229 -17.63 1.93 33.77
CA GLU A 229 -16.98 1.13 34.82
C GLU A 229 -16.27 1.96 35.92
N ARG A 230 -16.69 3.21 36.15
CA ARG A 230 -16.19 4.04 37.26
C ARG A 230 -17.22 4.33 38.36
N ASP A 231 -18.43 3.81 38.23
CA ASP A 231 -19.55 4.14 39.14
C ASP A 231 -20.04 2.95 39.98
N ARG A 232 -19.22 1.90 40.12
CA ARG A 232 -19.60 0.66 40.84
C ARG A 232 -18.66 0.22 41.95
N ARG A 233 -17.65 1.02 42.29
CA ARG A 233 -16.91 0.86 43.54
C ARG A 233 -17.10 2.14 44.32
N ASP A 234 -18.15 2.17 45.14
CA ASP A 234 -18.06 2.54 46.56
C ASP A 234 -19.43 2.30 47.22
N GLY A 235 -19.46 1.28 48.07
CA GLY A 235 -20.57 0.95 48.96
C GLY A 235 -20.63 1.87 50.20
N PRO A 236 -21.56 1.62 51.13
CA PRO A 236 -22.34 2.70 51.74
C PRO A 236 -21.86 3.18 53.11
N ALA A 237 -22.38 4.37 53.47
CA ALA A 237 -22.69 4.84 54.82
C ALA A 237 -21.54 5.31 55.73
N GLN A 238 -21.34 6.63 55.76
CA GLN A 238 -21.06 7.35 57.00
C GLN A 238 -21.97 8.60 57.05
N ARG A 239 -22.94 8.59 57.96
CA ARG A 239 -23.75 9.77 58.30
C ARG A 239 -22.88 10.74 59.10
N ASP A 240 -22.89 12.02 58.75
CA ASP A 240 -22.74 13.09 59.75
C ASP A 240 -23.52 14.35 59.33
N PRO A 241 -24.25 15.03 60.23
CA PRO A 241 -25.29 15.99 59.90
C PRO A 241 -24.81 17.44 60.11
N ALA A 242 -24.39 18.13 59.07
CA ALA A 242 -24.33 19.59 59.10
C ALA A 242 -24.10 20.15 57.70
N ARG A 243 -25.17 20.62 57.05
CA ARG A 243 -25.20 21.89 56.29
C ARG A 243 -26.56 22.05 55.64
N ARG A 244 -27.46 22.63 56.42
CA ARG A 244 -28.46 23.55 55.89
C ARG A 244 -27.71 24.79 55.40
N LEU A 245 -28.06 25.30 54.22
CA LEU A 245 -28.50 26.68 53.97
C LEU A 245 -28.39 27.02 52.47
N GLY A 246 -29.52 27.48 51.90
CA GLY A 246 -29.64 28.25 50.65
C GLY A 246 -29.45 27.43 49.37
N GLY A 247 -30.43 27.17 48.51
CA GLY A 247 -31.56 28.01 48.12
C GLY A 247 -31.19 28.85 46.91
N THR A 248 -31.50 28.37 45.70
CA THR A 248 -32.14 29.13 44.59
C THR A 248 -32.30 28.24 43.36
N ALA A 249 -33.51 28.25 42.81
CA ALA A 249 -33.91 27.63 41.57
C ALA A 249 -33.51 28.47 40.35
N ARG A 250 -33.22 27.83 39.21
CA ARG A 250 -33.91 28.10 37.92
C ARG A 250 -33.51 27.12 36.80
N PRO A 251 -34.40 26.84 35.83
CA PRO A 251 -34.24 25.81 34.80
C PRO A 251 -34.01 26.38 33.37
N LEU A 252 -33.96 25.46 32.38
CA LEU A 252 -33.96 25.63 30.91
C LEU A 252 -32.55 25.82 30.30
N VAL A 253 -32.14 25.15 29.21
CA VAL A 253 -32.82 25.02 27.91
C VAL A 253 -32.40 23.71 27.22
N ARG A 254 -33.39 23.06 26.60
CA ARG A 254 -33.30 21.93 25.68
C ARG A 254 -33.17 22.50 24.27
N THR A 255 -32.12 22.17 23.51
CA THR A 255 -32.09 22.36 22.06
C THR A 255 -31.64 21.08 21.37
N ALA A 256 -32.62 20.44 20.74
CA ALA A 256 -32.40 19.49 19.66
C ALA A 256 -31.94 20.27 18.41
N SER A 257 -30.94 19.77 17.71
CA SER A 257 -30.71 20.11 16.31
C SER A 257 -30.39 18.83 15.55
N ALA A 258 -31.37 18.40 14.78
CA ALA A 258 -31.26 17.32 13.82
C ALA A 258 -30.84 17.87 12.45
N ALA A 259 -30.07 17.05 11.75
CA ALA A 259 -30.04 16.86 10.30
C ALA A 259 -29.60 18.02 9.39
N ARG A 260 -28.44 17.81 8.74
CA ARG A 260 -28.18 17.97 7.29
C ARG A 260 -26.96 17.09 7.01
N GLY A 261 -27.10 15.90 6.44
CA GLY A 261 -27.46 15.70 5.04
C GLY A 261 -26.16 15.53 4.25
N ALA A 262 -25.56 14.35 4.30
CA ALA A 262 -24.33 14.05 3.57
C ALA A 262 -24.57 12.85 2.67
N GLY A 263 -24.59 13.12 1.35
CA GLY A 263 -24.63 12.11 0.31
C GLY A 263 -23.49 11.12 0.47
N GLY A 264 -23.87 9.87 0.76
CA GLY A 264 -23.00 8.73 0.56
C GLY A 264 -23.00 8.40 -0.92
N SER A 265 -21.81 8.20 -1.48
CA SER A 265 -21.59 7.57 -2.77
C SER A 265 -22.12 6.13 -2.71
N ASP A 266 -23.42 5.99 -2.95
CA ASP A 266 -24.08 4.72 -3.22
C ASP A 266 -23.46 4.13 -4.50
N CYS A 267 -23.03 2.88 -4.44
CA CYS A 267 -22.76 2.08 -5.63
C CYS A 267 -23.95 2.23 -6.60
N PRO A 268 -23.71 2.34 -7.93
CA PRO A 268 -24.81 2.41 -8.89
C PRO A 268 -25.70 1.18 -8.72
N ARG A 269 -26.96 1.43 -8.37
CA ARG A 269 -27.96 0.36 -8.16
C ARG A 269 -28.22 -0.32 -9.51
N PRO A 270 -28.21 -1.66 -9.57
CA PRO A 270 -28.68 -2.34 -10.77
C PRO A 270 -30.18 -2.04 -10.94
N MET A 271 -30.53 -1.48 -12.10
CA MET A 271 -31.89 -1.16 -12.52
C MET A 271 -32.69 -2.46 -12.60
N ARG A 272 -33.57 -2.72 -11.62
CA ARG A 272 -34.57 -3.79 -11.70
C ARG A 272 -35.60 -3.41 -12.76
N ILE A 273 -35.55 -4.07 -13.91
CA ILE A 273 -36.66 -4.13 -14.84
C ILE A 273 -37.75 -4.96 -14.15
N LEU A 274 -38.80 -4.28 -13.67
CA LEU A 274 -40.01 -4.91 -13.14
C LEU A 274 -40.80 -5.45 -14.34
N GLU A 275 -40.85 -6.78 -14.45
CA GLU A 275 -41.85 -7.49 -15.24
C GLU A 275 -43.24 -7.09 -14.75
N ALA A 276 -44.05 -6.50 -15.64
CA ALA A 276 -45.46 -6.31 -15.42
C ALA A 276 -46.16 -7.66 -15.62
N SER A 277 -46.54 -8.33 -14.53
CA SER A 277 -47.52 -9.42 -14.58
C SER A 277 -48.92 -8.80 -14.72
N SER A 278 -49.43 -8.75 -15.95
CA SER A 278 -50.86 -8.59 -16.20
C SER A 278 -51.48 -9.97 -16.32
N SER A 279 -52.34 -10.34 -15.37
CA SER A 279 -53.55 -11.13 -15.61
C SER A 279 -54.32 -11.31 -14.30
N PRO A 280 -55.65 -11.29 -14.39
CA PRO A 280 -56.45 -12.44 -14.02
C PRO A 280 -56.69 -13.35 -15.22
#